data_AF-A0A2D8SDD1-F1
#
_entry.id   AF-A0A2D8SDD1-F1
#
_cell.length_a   1.000
_cell.length_b   1.000
_cell.length_c   1.000
_cell.angle_alpha   90.00
_cell.angle_beta   90.00
_cell.angle_gamma   90.00
#
_symmetry.space_group_name_H-M   'P 1'
#
loop_
_entity.id
_entity.type
_entity.pdbx_description
1 polymer ?
#
loop_
_entity_poly.entity_id
_entity_poly.type
_entity_poly.pdbx_seq_one_letter_code
_entity_poly.pdbx_strand_id
1 'polypeptide(L)'
;MSKPKQGLDEMVDRVIDNPAYDMFGGYHIFLRRVTIPILLILVFMMVYDLLSKVLSEDMTLILSALITGLSVGPIFGIERYFAERWYGK
;
A
#
# COMPACT_ATOMS: atom_id res chain seq x y z
N MET A 1 21.43 31.26 -5.08
CA MET A 1 21.38 30.43 -3.86
C MET A 1 20.52 29.21 -4.17
N SER A 2 21.13 28.06 -4.44
CA SER A 2 20.42 26.82 -4.80
C SER A 2 19.65 26.31 -3.59
N LYS A 3 18.31 26.33 -3.65
CA LYS A 3 17.45 25.72 -2.63
C LYS A 3 17.78 24.23 -2.53
N PRO A 4 18.29 23.71 -1.41
CA PRO A 4 18.56 22.29 -1.28
C PRO A 4 17.21 21.58 -1.09
N LYS A 5 16.91 20.60 -1.97
CA LYS A 5 16.18 19.35 -1.72
C LYS A 5 14.98 19.32 -0.74
N GLN A 6 14.27 20.43 -0.51
CA GLN A 6 13.13 20.51 0.42
C GLN A 6 12.06 19.44 0.18
N GLY A 7 11.82 19.03 -1.07
CA GLY A 7 10.81 18.01 -1.37
C GLY A 7 11.17 16.59 -0.91
N LEU A 8 12.46 16.24 -0.82
CA LEU A 8 12.87 14.89 -0.40
C LEU A 8 12.85 14.77 1.13
N ASP A 9 13.36 15.79 1.82
CA ASP A 9 13.36 15.83 3.28
C ASP A 9 11.92 15.91 3.82
N GLU A 10 11.05 16.74 3.21
CA GLU A 10 9.63 16.80 3.58
C GLU A 10 8.89 15.48 3.30
N MET A 11 9.22 14.76 2.22
CA MET A 11 8.62 13.46 1.94
C MET A 11 9.06 12.40 2.95
N VAL A 12 10.34 12.42 3.33
CA VAL A 12 10.90 11.51 4.34
C VAL A 12 10.25 11.78 5.69
N ASP A 13 10.19 13.04 6.12
CA ASP A 13 9.51 13.43 7.35
C ASP A 13 8.05 12.99 7.34
N ARG A 14 7.35 13.14 6.21
CA ARG A 14 5.96 12.68 6.08
C ARG A 14 5.79 11.16 6.17
N VAL A 15 6.80 10.38 5.79
CA VAL A 15 6.76 8.92 5.88
C VAL A 15 7.06 8.48 7.32
N ILE A 16 7.96 9.18 8.00
CA ILE A 16 8.34 8.93 9.40
C ILE A 16 7.19 9.30 10.34
N ASP A 17 6.60 10.49 10.16
CA ASP A 17 5.50 11.02 11.00
C ASP A 17 4.12 10.50 10.59
N ASN A 18 4.05 9.39 9.86
CA ASN A 18 2.75 8.86 9.43
C ASN A 18 1.98 8.31 10.65
N PRO A 19 0.80 8.88 10.99
CA PRO A 19 0.03 8.47 12.16
C PRO A 19 -0.43 7.00 12.11
N ALA A 20 -0.37 6.35 10.94
CA ALA A 20 -0.60 4.92 10.81
C ALA A 20 0.36 4.06 11.65
N TYR A 21 1.54 4.60 11.99
CA TYR A 21 2.50 3.92 12.86
C TYR A 21 2.15 4.00 14.35
N ASP A 22 1.31 4.96 14.75
CA ASP A 22 1.09 5.32 16.16
C ASP A 22 -0.29 4.91 16.72
N MET A 23 -1.26 4.54 15.87
CA MET A 23 -2.69 4.39 16.23
C MET A 23 -3.02 3.45 17.38
N PHE A 24 -2.14 2.52 17.74
CA PHE A 24 -2.39 1.55 18.81
C PHE A 24 -1.14 1.22 19.63
N GLY A 25 -0.26 2.19 19.85
CA GLY A 25 0.89 2.03 20.77
C GLY A 25 1.84 0.89 20.38
N GLY A 26 2.03 0.63 19.08
CA GLY A 26 2.95 -0.38 18.54
C GLY A 26 2.36 -1.74 18.17
N TYR A 27 1.11 -2.08 18.58
CA TYR A 27 0.48 -3.37 18.24
C TYR A 27 0.11 -3.51 16.75
N HIS A 28 -0.08 -2.38 16.06
CA HIS A 28 -0.44 -2.34 14.64
C HIS A 28 0.69 -2.76 13.70
N ILE A 29 1.95 -2.71 14.12
CA ILE A 29 3.06 -3.17 13.27
C ILE A 29 2.93 -4.66 12.96
N PHE A 30 2.50 -5.46 13.94
CA PHE A 30 2.27 -6.89 13.74
C PHE A 30 1.04 -7.14 12.85
N LEU A 31 -0.09 -6.49 13.17
CA LEU A 31 -1.31 -6.63 12.36
C LEU A 31 -1.07 -6.18 10.91
N ARG A 32 -0.32 -5.10 10.67
CA ARG A 32 0.00 -4.62 9.32
C ARG A 32 0.80 -5.64 8.52
N ARG A 33 1.77 -6.31 9.15
CA ARG A 33 2.56 -7.38 8.52
C ARG A 33 1.74 -8.61 8.16
N VAL A 34 0.53 -8.74 8.68
CA VAL A 34 -0.40 -9.83 8.37
C VAL A 34 -1.49 -9.35 7.40
N THR A 35 -2.10 -8.21 7.68
CA THR A 35 -3.21 -7.64 6.91
C THR A 35 -2.79 -7.20 5.51
N ILE A 36 -1.62 -6.57 5.33
CA ILE A 36 -1.18 -6.12 4.00
C ILE A 36 -0.95 -7.30 3.06
N PRO A 37 -0.21 -8.37 3.44
CA PRO A 37 -0.10 -9.56 2.61
C PRO A 37 -1.45 -10.20 2.29
N ILE A 38 -2.37 -10.30 3.26
CA ILE A 38 -3.71 -10.86 3.04
C ILE A 38 -4.48 -10.02 2.01
N LEU A 39 -4.49 -8.69 2.14
CA LEU A 39 -5.15 -7.80 1.19
C LEU A 39 -4.56 -7.93 -0.22
N LEU A 40 -3.25 -8.01 -0.34
CA LEU A 40 -2.58 -8.21 -1.63
C LEU A 40 -2.94 -9.56 -2.27
N ILE A 41 -3.02 -10.63 -1.48
CA ILE A 41 -3.48 -11.93 -1.96
C ILE A 41 -4.92 -11.85 -2.45
N LEU A 42 -5.81 -11.18 -1.70
CA LEU A 42 -7.21 -11.01 -2.11
C LEU A 42 -7.33 -10.21 -3.41
N VAL A 43 -6.56 -9.13 -3.55
CA VAL A 43 -6.49 -8.34 -4.79
C VAL A 43 -5.96 -9.20 -5.94
N PHE A 44 -4.89 -9.97 -5.72
CA PHE A 44 -4.34 -10.86 -6.73
C PHE A 44 -5.35 -11.91 -7.19
N MET A 45 -6.03 -12.57 -6.26
CA MET A 45 -7.05 -13.57 -6.57
C MET A 45 -8.21 -12.97 -7.35
N MET A 46 -8.66 -11.77 -6.97
CA MET A 46 -9.74 -11.06 -7.68
C MET A 46 -9.31 -10.68 -9.11
N VAL A 47 -8.12 -10.11 -9.27
CA VAL A 47 -7.60 -9.72 -10.59
C VAL A 47 -7.37 -10.96 -11.46
N TYR A 48 -6.81 -12.02 -10.90
CA TYR A 48 -6.58 -13.28 -11.61
C TYR A 48 -7.89 -13.92 -12.09
N ASP A 49 -8.92 -14.00 -11.24
CA ASP A 49 -10.23 -14.52 -11.66
C ASP A 49 -10.86 -13.70 -12.79
N LEU A 50 -10.71 -12.38 -12.76
CA LEU A 50 -11.22 -11.51 -13.83
C LEU A 50 -10.44 -11.66 -15.15
N LEU A 51 -9.11 -11.72 -15.09
CA LEU A 51 -8.28 -11.82 -16.30
C LEU A 51 -8.30 -13.24 -16.89
N SER A 52 -8.43 -14.28 -16.06
CA SER A 52 -8.47 -15.68 -16.52
C SER A 52 -9.61 -16.00 -17.49
N LYS A 53 -10.68 -15.19 -17.45
CA LYS A 53 -11.84 -15.32 -18.35
C LYS A 53 -11.59 -14.75 -19.75
N VAL A 54 -10.53 -13.95 -19.92
CA VAL A 54 -10.29 -13.15 -21.13
C VAL A 54 -8.94 -13.47 -21.78
N LEU A 55 -7.93 -13.86 -21.00
CA LEU A 55 -6.56 -14.08 -21.47
C LEU A 55 -6.09 -15.53 -21.27
N SER A 56 -5.03 -15.91 -22.00
CA SER A 56 -4.29 -17.15 -21.79
C SER A 56 -3.65 -17.20 -20.39
N GLU A 57 -3.42 -18.41 -19.84
CA GLU A 57 -2.94 -18.60 -18.46
C GLU A 57 -1.62 -17.87 -18.17
N ASP A 58 -0.63 -17.97 -19.05
CA ASP A 58 0.68 -17.35 -18.84
C ASP A 58 0.60 -15.81 -18.76
N MET A 59 -0.18 -15.21 -19.66
CA MET A 59 -0.39 -13.75 -19.69
C MET A 59 -1.25 -13.28 -18.53
N THR A 60 -2.22 -14.10 -18.11
CA THR A 60 -3.05 -13.84 -16.92
C THR A 60 -2.18 -13.77 -15.68
N LEU A 61 -1.28 -14.73 -15.46
CA LEU A 61 -0.38 -14.73 -14.29
C LEU A 61 0.53 -13.49 -14.26
N ILE A 62 1.17 -13.16 -15.39
CA ILE A 62 2.08 -12.01 -15.48
C ILE A 62 1.34 -10.70 -15.21
N LEU A 63 0.19 -10.48 -15.85
CA LEU A 63 -0.57 -9.24 -15.67
C LEU A 63 -1.18 -9.13 -14.28
N SER A 64 -1.66 -10.25 -13.71
CA SER A 64 -2.21 -10.26 -12.34
C SER A 64 -1.13 -9.91 -11.31
N ALA A 65 0.08 -10.45 -11.47
CA ALA A 65 1.21 -10.13 -10.61
C ALA A 65 1.63 -8.66 -10.73
N LEU A 66 1.65 -8.13 -11.97
CA LEU A 66 2.01 -6.74 -12.23
C LEU A 66 0.98 -5.77 -11.63
N ILE A 67 -0.32 -6.01 -11.85
CA ILE A 67 -1.40 -5.18 -11.29
C ILE A 67 -1.38 -5.22 -9.77
N THR A 68 -1.18 -6.41 -9.18
CA THR A 68 -1.08 -6.56 -7.72
C THR A 68 0.14 -5.83 -7.17
N GLY A 69 1.30 -5.94 -7.82
CA GLY A 69 2.51 -5.21 -7.43
C GLY A 69 2.33 -3.69 -7.47
N LEU A 70 1.64 -3.17 -8.49
CA LEU A 70 1.31 -1.74 -8.58
C LEU A 70 0.30 -1.30 -7.51
N SER A 71 -0.56 -2.19 -7.04
CA SER A 71 -1.57 -1.90 -6.00
C SER A 71 -0.97 -1.66 -4.61
N VAL A 72 0.28 -2.09 -4.38
CA VAL A 72 0.99 -1.93 -3.10
C VAL A 72 1.04 -0.45 -2.66
N GLY A 73 1.40 0.46 -3.56
CA GLY A 73 1.49 1.90 -3.27
C GLY A 73 0.16 2.50 -2.81
N PRO A 74 -0.92 2.37 -3.60
CA PRO A 74 -2.26 2.80 -3.22
C PRO A 74 -2.75 2.20 -1.89
N ILE A 75 -2.48 0.93 -1.61
CA ILE A 75 -2.88 0.27 -0.35
C ILE A 75 -2.23 0.97 0.86
N PHE A 76 -0.93 1.27 0.79
CA PHE A 76 -0.25 2.05 1.83
C PHE A 76 -0.77 3.48 1.95
N GLY A 77 -1.13 4.11 0.83
CA GLY A 77 -1.72 5.45 0.81
C GLY A 77 -3.10 5.50 1.48
N ILE A 78 -3.94 4.50 1.24
CA ILE A 78 -5.27 4.38 1.87
C ILE A 78 -5.12 4.11 3.38
N GLU A 79 -4.21 3.21 3.77
CA GLU A 79 -3.90 2.96 5.18
C GLU A 79 -3.52 4.24 5.92
N ARG A 80 -2.63 5.04 5.31
CA ARG A 80 -2.23 6.36 5.80
C ARG A 80 -3.42 7.33 5.90
N TYR A 81 -4.26 7.39 4.88
CA TYR A 81 -5.43 8.28 4.89
C TYR A 81 -6.41 7.94 6.02
N PHE A 82 -6.73 6.66 6.19
CA PHE A 82 -7.59 6.23 7.29
C PHE A 82 -6.95 6.54 8.64
N ALA A 83 -5.63 6.38 8.74
CA ALA A 83 -4.93 6.70 9.96
C ALA A 83 -4.94 8.20 10.30
N GLU A 84 -4.68 9.06 9.33
CA GLU A 84 -4.77 10.52 9.49
C GLU A 84 -6.19 10.94 9.93
N ARG A 85 -7.22 10.36 9.29
CA ARG A 85 -8.63 10.67 9.60
C ARG A 85 -9.07 10.17 10.98
N TRP A 86 -8.56 9.03 11.45
CA TRP A 86 -8.94 8.45 12.73
C TRP A 86 -8.17 9.08 13.90
N TYR A 87 -6.95 9.58 13.67
CA TYR A 87 -6.17 10.34 14.66
C TYR A 87 -6.66 11.79 14.89
N GLY A 88 -7.64 12.26 14.11
CA GLY A 88 -8.29 13.55 14.35
C GLY A 88 -7.39 14.78 14.12
N LYS A 89 -6.56 14.77 13.08
CA LYS A 89 -5.97 16.00 12.53
C LYS A 89 -6.67 16.41 11.24
#